data_AF-A0A846DSY1-F1
#
_entry.id   AF-A0A846DSY1-F1
#
_cell.length_a   1.000
_cell.length_b   1.000
_cell.length_c   1.000
_cell.angle_alpha   90.00
_cell.angle_beta   90.00
_cell.angle_gamma   90.00
#
_symmetry.space_group_name_H-M   'P 1'
#
loop_
_entity.id
_entity.type
_entity.pdbx_description
1 polymer ?
#
loop_
_entity_poly.entity_id
_entity_poly.type
_entity_poly.pdbx_seq_one_letter_code
_entity_poly.pdbx_strand_id
1 'polypeptide(L)'
;MLLQKENIQYINSVTHAGKVVLFGIDTDGKVWYSIKQDGFEDSYLNTPPAERTGWEDWQELELPNEAEDDVSVVEKEKKEFTHQDDESEYILRSRYQTQSETAIVPVQLVSTVEHLYVFRQSKDNTLLCDRYVLDGIANQLVRKLQVRFKRSGQRFKASEKMRQGVGGLKNVDSLDYRDANGIPFYEPTTELTFINNLHQGWFSVIQLPTIEHAKYRWNIFAYNSQTQKIDLYSLRVSEEGLFDVYDYTIFTPKSEDEPTLLPLSIPGIIKRTLNLNLEVGNGISATKFYVQSSRDTEAGPQLMRDTTKVMLAIVTSD
;
A
#
# COMPACT_ATOMS: atom_id res chain seq x y z
N MET A 1 12.76 -28.46 -7.34
CA MET A 1 13.08 -27.13 -6.80
C MET A 1 11.89 -26.70 -5.97
N LEU A 2 12.03 -26.55 -4.64
CA LEU A 2 10.91 -26.37 -3.69
C LEU A 2 9.97 -25.19 -4.00
N LEU A 3 10.45 -24.22 -4.76
CA LEU A 3 9.69 -23.03 -5.16
C LEU A 3 8.95 -23.17 -6.50
N GLN A 4 9.09 -24.28 -7.23
CA GLN A 4 8.41 -24.47 -8.50
C GLN A 4 7.02 -25.06 -8.30
N LYS A 5 6.03 -24.18 -8.14
CA LYS A 5 4.70 -24.45 -8.66
C LYS A 5 4.75 -24.14 -10.16
N GLU A 6 4.42 -25.09 -11.03
CA GLU A 6 4.61 -24.99 -12.49
C GLU A 6 3.95 -23.75 -13.13
N ASN A 7 3.05 -23.08 -12.41
CA ASN A 7 2.29 -21.94 -12.90
C ASN A 7 2.64 -20.60 -12.24
N ILE A 8 3.51 -20.54 -11.22
CA ILE A 8 3.87 -19.25 -10.58
C ILE A 8 4.93 -18.52 -11.40
N GLN A 9 4.64 -17.27 -11.72
CA GLN A 9 5.46 -16.35 -12.50
C GLN A 9 5.71 -15.05 -11.71
N TYR A 10 6.58 -14.18 -12.24
CA TYR A 10 6.86 -12.85 -11.69
C TYR A 10 7.21 -12.84 -10.20
N ILE A 11 8.15 -13.70 -9.81
CA ILE A 11 8.55 -13.83 -8.40
C ILE A 11 9.24 -12.55 -7.93
N ASN A 12 8.77 -12.01 -6.81
CA ASN A 12 9.36 -10.87 -6.12
C ASN A 12 9.58 -11.21 -4.64
N SER A 13 10.46 -10.47 -3.97
CA SER A 13 10.77 -10.69 -2.55
C SER A 13 10.78 -9.38 -1.77
N VAL A 14 10.39 -9.45 -0.51
CA VAL A 14 10.44 -8.34 0.43
C VAL A 14 10.88 -8.83 1.79
N THR A 15 11.63 -7.99 2.51
CA THR A 15 11.86 -8.21 3.94
C THR A 15 10.79 -7.45 4.72
N HIS A 16 10.03 -8.12 5.58
CA HIS A 16 8.99 -7.53 6.41
C HIS A 16 8.98 -8.20 7.79
N ALA A 17 8.91 -7.39 8.85
CA ALA A 17 8.90 -7.86 10.25
C ALA A 17 10.00 -8.89 10.57
N GLY A 18 11.20 -8.71 10.01
CA GLY A 18 12.35 -9.61 10.23
C GLY A 18 12.37 -10.88 9.36
N LYS A 19 11.31 -11.15 8.60
CA LYS A 19 11.21 -12.31 7.71
C LYS A 19 11.42 -11.93 6.24
N VAL A 20 11.80 -12.91 5.44
CA VAL A 20 11.77 -12.80 3.97
C VAL A 20 10.47 -13.41 3.47
N VAL A 21 9.73 -12.63 2.67
CA VAL A 21 8.49 -13.07 2.05
C VAL A 21 8.68 -13.05 0.54
N LEU A 22 8.37 -14.17 -0.11
CA LEU A 22 8.31 -14.29 -1.55
C LEU A 22 6.86 -14.14 -2.00
N PHE A 23 6.67 -13.48 -3.13
CA PHE A 23 5.40 -13.40 -3.83
C PHE A 23 5.59 -13.86 -5.26
N GLY A 24 4.52 -14.37 -5.86
CA GLY A 24 4.44 -14.60 -7.30
C GLY A 24 2.98 -14.58 -7.75
N ILE A 25 2.76 -14.53 -9.05
CA ILE A 25 1.43 -14.53 -9.64
C ILE A 25 1.29 -15.74 -10.54
N ASP A 26 0.17 -16.44 -10.48
CA ASP A 26 -0.08 -17.53 -11.41
C ASP A 26 -0.68 -17.07 -12.74
N THR A 27 -0.86 -18.01 -13.66
CA THR A 27 -1.43 -17.76 -14.99
C THR A 27 -2.88 -17.29 -14.97
N ASP A 28 -3.58 -17.35 -13.83
CA ASP A 28 -4.96 -16.88 -13.67
C ASP A 28 -5.04 -15.51 -12.98
N GLY A 29 -3.89 -14.94 -12.59
CA GLY A 29 -3.79 -13.67 -11.89
C GLY A 29 -3.92 -13.79 -10.37
N LYS A 30 -3.93 -15.00 -9.80
CA LYS A 30 -3.92 -15.16 -8.35
C LYS A 30 -2.54 -14.87 -7.80
N VAL A 31 -2.50 -14.15 -6.69
CA VAL A 31 -1.26 -13.83 -5.99
C VAL A 31 -0.97 -14.92 -4.98
N TRP A 32 0.23 -15.47 -5.02
CA TRP A 32 0.74 -16.49 -4.12
C TRP A 32 1.88 -15.91 -3.30
N TYR A 33 2.06 -16.40 -2.07
CA TYR A 33 3.19 -16.04 -1.23
C TYR A 33 3.76 -17.25 -0.47
N SER A 34 5.02 -17.14 -0.07
CA SER A 34 5.69 -18.09 0.83
C SER A 34 6.61 -17.29 1.76
N ILE A 35 6.69 -17.71 3.02
CA ILE A 35 7.46 -17.02 4.06
C ILE A 35 8.60 -17.91 4.51
N LYS A 36 9.78 -17.31 4.69
CA LYS A 36 10.94 -17.99 5.25
C LYS A 36 10.66 -18.37 6.71
N GLN A 37 10.90 -19.63 7.06
CA GLN A 37 10.83 -20.12 8.43
C GLN A 37 12.10 -19.74 9.20
N ASP A 38 11.92 -19.24 10.43
CA ASP A 38 12.99 -18.85 11.33
C ASP A 38 13.16 -19.81 12.52
N GLY A 39 12.28 -20.81 12.65
CA GLY A 39 12.43 -21.93 13.57
C GLY A 39 11.56 -21.87 14.82
N PHE A 40 10.67 -20.89 14.91
CA PHE A 40 9.84 -20.61 16.08
C PHE A 40 8.34 -20.74 15.80
N GLU A 41 7.98 -20.96 14.54
CA GLU A 41 6.61 -20.96 14.05
C GLU A 41 5.97 -22.33 14.21
N ASP A 42 4.64 -22.36 14.34
CA ASP A 42 3.89 -23.60 14.57
C ASP A 42 4.13 -24.63 13.45
N SER A 43 4.22 -24.16 12.20
CA SER A 43 4.59 -24.99 11.04
C SER A 43 5.93 -25.69 11.27
N TYR A 44 6.98 -24.94 11.60
CA TYR A 44 8.33 -25.46 11.80
C TYR A 44 8.44 -26.41 13.00
N LEU A 45 7.83 -26.03 14.13
CA LEU A 45 7.89 -26.81 15.37
C LEU A 45 7.16 -28.15 15.25
N ASN A 46 6.09 -28.19 14.46
CA ASN A 46 5.29 -29.40 14.24
C ASN A 46 5.79 -30.24 13.05
N THR A 47 6.70 -29.73 12.20
CA THR A 47 7.33 -30.51 11.12
C THR A 47 8.58 -31.26 11.59
N PRO A 48 8.70 -32.58 11.31
CA PRO A 48 9.89 -33.36 11.62
C PRO A 48 11.17 -32.78 11.00
N PRO A 49 12.34 -32.81 11.68
CA PRO A 49 13.57 -32.18 11.17
C PRO A 49 14.00 -32.57 9.75
N ALA A 50 13.73 -33.81 9.34
CA ALA A 50 14.07 -34.31 7.99
C ALA A 50 13.19 -33.73 6.88
N GLU A 51 12.03 -33.16 7.22
CA GLU A 51 11.03 -32.62 6.30
C GLU A 51 11.05 -31.08 6.26
N ARG A 52 11.87 -30.43 7.10
CA ARG A 52 11.96 -28.98 7.18
C ARG A 52 12.67 -28.42 5.95
N THR A 53 11.98 -27.55 5.23
CA THR A 53 12.45 -26.91 4.00
C THR A 53 13.05 -25.53 4.27
N GLY A 54 12.74 -24.93 5.42
CA GLY A 54 13.08 -23.54 5.76
C GLY A 54 12.14 -22.50 5.15
N TRP A 55 11.02 -22.94 4.56
CA TRP A 55 10.01 -22.11 3.91
C TRP A 55 8.62 -22.70 4.15
N GLU A 56 7.63 -21.83 4.28
CA GLU A 56 6.23 -22.26 4.16
C GLU A 56 5.93 -22.73 2.73
N ASP A 57 4.96 -23.63 2.59
CA ASP A 57 4.37 -23.92 1.29
C ASP A 57 3.76 -22.65 0.68
N TRP A 58 3.62 -22.63 -0.64
CA TRP A 58 2.94 -21.52 -1.33
C TRP A 58 1.47 -21.43 -0.90
N GLN A 59 1.09 -20.28 -0.37
CA GLN A 59 -0.26 -19.95 0.07
C GLN A 59 -0.88 -18.93 -0.90
N GLU A 60 -2.18 -19.05 -1.18
CA GLU A 60 -2.91 -18.03 -1.93
C GLU A 60 -3.08 -16.80 -1.02
N LEU A 61 -2.74 -15.63 -1.52
CA LEU A 61 -2.93 -14.37 -0.81
C LEU A 61 -4.42 -14.05 -0.79
N GLU A 62 -4.99 -13.91 0.40
CA GLU A 62 -6.39 -13.52 0.55
C GLU A 62 -6.60 -12.08 0.06
N LEU A 63 -7.40 -11.92 -0.99
CA LEU A 63 -7.81 -10.63 -1.55
C LEU A 63 -9.30 -10.36 -1.22
N PRO A 64 -9.73 -9.09 -1.17
CA PRO A 64 -11.14 -8.72 -0.94
C PRO A 64 -12.13 -9.45 -1.85
N ASN A 65 -13.17 -9.99 -1.23
CA ASN A 65 -14.29 -10.67 -1.88
C ASN A 65 -15.56 -10.60 -1.02
N GLU A 66 -15.77 -9.45 -0.37
CA GLU A 66 -16.96 -9.23 0.45
C GLU A 66 -18.22 -9.18 -0.44
N ALA A 67 -19.35 -9.69 0.05
CA ALA A 67 -20.58 -9.79 -0.75
C ALA A 67 -21.17 -8.43 -1.16
N GLU A 68 -20.93 -7.40 -0.35
CA GLU A 68 -21.49 -6.06 -0.53
C GLU A 68 -20.44 -5.00 -0.18
N ASP A 69 -20.58 -3.84 -0.83
CA ASP A 69 -19.81 -2.65 -0.50
C ASP A 69 -20.31 -2.01 0.80
N ASP A 70 -19.40 -1.38 1.54
CA ASP A 70 -19.79 -0.48 2.62
C ASP A 70 -20.35 0.83 2.04
N VAL A 71 -21.68 0.93 2.00
CA VAL A 71 -22.39 2.10 1.46
C VAL A 71 -21.93 3.41 2.11
N SER A 72 -21.60 3.41 3.41
CA SER A 72 -21.14 4.62 4.09
C SER A 72 -19.78 5.09 3.59
N VAL A 73 -18.92 4.15 3.17
CA VAL A 73 -17.62 4.43 2.55
C VAL A 73 -17.85 4.95 1.14
N VAL A 74 -18.65 4.25 0.32
CA VAL A 74 -18.94 4.67 -1.06
C VAL A 74 -19.50 6.09 -1.11
N GLU A 75 -20.49 6.42 -0.27
CA GLU A 75 -21.07 7.76 -0.21
C GLU A 75 -20.06 8.83 0.20
N LYS A 76 -19.17 8.51 1.14
CA LYS A 76 -18.12 9.44 1.57
C LYS A 76 -17.11 9.65 0.46
N GLU A 77 -16.57 8.58 -0.12
CA GLU A 77 -15.59 8.65 -1.21
C GLU A 77 -16.15 9.36 -2.44
N LYS A 78 -17.43 9.15 -2.77
CA LYS A 78 -18.08 9.87 -3.87
C LYS A 78 -18.06 11.38 -3.63
N LYS A 79 -18.25 11.83 -2.39
CA LYS A 79 -18.24 13.26 -2.02
C LYS A 79 -16.82 13.83 -1.90
N GLU A 80 -15.89 13.02 -1.44
CA GLU A 80 -14.57 13.47 -0.97
C GLU A 80 -13.43 13.21 -1.96
N PHE A 81 -13.55 12.16 -2.77
CA PHE A 81 -12.48 11.63 -3.63
C PHE A 81 -12.91 11.48 -5.09
N THR A 82 -13.77 12.36 -5.57
CA THR A 82 -14.12 12.47 -6.99
C THR A 82 -13.72 13.83 -7.55
N HIS A 83 -13.69 13.93 -8.88
CA HIS A 83 -13.48 15.21 -9.55
C HIS A 83 -14.69 16.13 -9.33
N GLN A 84 -14.44 17.40 -9.04
CA GLN A 84 -15.51 18.38 -8.77
C GLN A 84 -16.49 18.54 -9.95
N ASP A 85 -15.99 18.34 -11.17
CA ASP A 85 -16.77 18.45 -12.40
C ASP A 85 -17.49 17.15 -12.77
N ASP A 86 -17.06 16.00 -12.21
CA ASP A 86 -17.63 14.68 -12.49
C ASP A 86 -17.48 13.72 -11.28
N GLU A 87 -18.58 13.55 -10.53
CA GLU A 87 -18.64 12.63 -9.39
C GLU A 87 -18.56 11.13 -9.79
N SER A 88 -18.52 10.80 -11.08
CA SER A 88 -18.25 9.44 -11.55
C SER A 88 -16.76 9.14 -11.72
N GLU A 89 -15.94 10.19 -11.83
CA GLU A 89 -14.49 10.07 -11.93
C GLU A 89 -13.87 10.14 -10.52
N TYR A 90 -13.45 8.99 -10.01
CA TYR A 90 -12.77 8.91 -8.72
C TYR A 90 -11.29 9.29 -8.86
N ILE A 91 -10.71 9.81 -7.78
CA ILE A 91 -9.27 9.94 -7.52
C ILE A 91 -8.80 8.70 -6.72
N LEU A 92 -9.56 8.32 -5.70
CA LEU A 92 -9.34 7.13 -4.89
C LEU A 92 -10.68 6.47 -4.59
N ARG A 93 -10.73 5.13 -4.57
CA ARG A 93 -11.91 4.41 -4.10
C ARG A 93 -11.57 3.09 -3.42
N SER A 94 -12.43 2.67 -2.51
CA SER A 94 -12.42 1.36 -1.88
C SER A 94 -13.09 0.33 -2.78
N ARG A 95 -12.45 -0.83 -2.95
CA ARG A 95 -12.97 -1.96 -3.73
C ARG A 95 -13.06 -3.21 -2.84
N TYR A 96 -14.26 -3.75 -2.69
CA TYR A 96 -14.56 -4.87 -1.79
C TYR A 96 -14.58 -6.22 -2.52
N GLN A 97 -14.57 -6.23 -3.86
CA GLN A 97 -14.47 -7.45 -4.66
C GLN A 97 -13.33 -7.28 -5.66
N THR A 98 -12.13 -7.71 -5.29
CA THR A 98 -10.92 -7.60 -6.12
C THR A 98 -10.14 -8.90 -6.27
N GLN A 99 -10.67 -10.01 -5.76
CA GLN A 99 -10.06 -11.35 -5.88
C GLN A 99 -9.74 -11.75 -7.31
N SER A 100 -10.57 -11.36 -8.28
CA SER A 100 -10.40 -11.66 -9.71
C SER A 100 -9.75 -10.52 -10.52
N GLU A 101 -9.36 -9.42 -9.90
CA GLU A 101 -9.08 -8.16 -10.60
C GLU A 101 -7.61 -7.91 -10.88
N THR A 102 -6.71 -8.77 -10.40
CA THR A 102 -5.27 -8.66 -10.63
C THR A 102 -4.91 -9.03 -12.07
N ALA A 103 -4.11 -8.20 -12.74
CA ALA A 103 -3.49 -8.54 -14.02
C ALA A 103 -2.30 -9.50 -13.86
N ILE A 104 -2.03 -10.31 -14.88
CA ILE A 104 -0.95 -11.33 -14.87
C ILE A 104 0.40 -10.65 -15.19
N VAL A 105 0.87 -9.80 -14.28
CA VAL A 105 2.06 -8.93 -14.42
C VAL A 105 2.73 -8.74 -13.05
N PRO A 106 4.02 -8.38 -12.94
CA PRO A 106 4.68 -8.24 -11.64
C PRO A 106 3.94 -7.36 -10.60
N VAL A 107 3.91 -7.81 -9.35
CA VAL A 107 3.51 -6.98 -8.20
C VAL A 107 4.69 -6.21 -7.63
N GLN A 108 4.41 -5.04 -7.03
CA GLN A 108 5.38 -4.29 -6.23
C GLN A 108 5.04 -4.41 -4.76
N LEU A 109 6.07 -4.71 -3.96
CA LEU A 109 5.94 -4.94 -2.52
C LEU A 109 6.64 -3.80 -1.78
N VAL A 110 5.96 -3.18 -0.83
CA VAL A 110 6.59 -2.18 0.05
C VAL A 110 6.36 -2.55 1.50
N SER A 111 7.43 -2.83 2.23
CA SER A 111 7.38 -3.00 3.68
C SER A 111 7.52 -1.64 4.36
N THR A 112 6.56 -1.31 5.22
CA THR A 112 6.73 -0.25 6.23
C THR A 112 6.78 -0.88 7.63
N VAL A 113 6.81 -0.07 8.68
CA VAL A 113 6.95 -0.56 10.07
C VAL A 113 5.80 -1.47 10.47
N GLU A 114 4.57 -1.13 10.10
CA GLU A 114 3.36 -1.82 10.57
C GLU A 114 2.76 -2.78 9.56
N HIS A 115 2.95 -2.51 8.27
CA HIS A 115 2.22 -3.22 7.22
C HIS A 115 3.12 -3.58 6.03
N LEU A 116 2.78 -4.69 5.40
CA LEU A 116 3.23 -5.01 4.06
C LEU A 116 2.18 -4.55 3.05
N TYR A 117 2.60 -3.72 2.12
CA TYR A 117 1.77 -3.21 1.03
C TYR A 117 2.01 -4.04 -0.21
N VAL A 118 0.93 -4.52 -0.82
CA VAL A 118 0.94 -5.24 -2.08
C VAL A 118 0.30 -4.36 -3.13
N PHE A 119 1.12 -3.79 -4.01
CA PHE A 119 0.67 -3.02 -5.14
C PHE A 119 0.59 -3.90 -6.38
N ARG A 120 -0.54 -3.82 -7.08
CA ARG A 120 -0.84 -4.65 -8.24
C ARG A 120 -1.55 -3.83 -9.31
N GLN A 121 -1.31 -4.18 -10.56
CA GLN A 121 -2.07 -3.63 -11.68
C GLN A 121 -3.41 -4.36 -11.77
N SER A 122 -4.50 -3.61 -11.91
CA SER A 122 -5.82 -4.18 -12.21
C SER A 122 -5.92 -4.62 -13.67
N LYS A 123 -6.91 -5.47 -13.97
CA LYS A 123 -7.26 -5.83 -15.36
C LYS A 123 -7.70 -4.63 -16.20
N ASP A 124 -8.16 -3.56 -15.55
CA ASP A 124 -8.51 -2.27 -16.17
C ASP A 124 -7.31 -1.31 -16.25
N ASN A 125 -6.10 -1.77 -15.96
CA ASN A 125 -4.85 -1.01 -16.02
C ASN A 125 -4.78 0.19 -15.05
N THR A 126 -5.47 0.10 -13.90
CA THR A 126 -5.34 1.00 -12.75
C THR A 126 -4.45 0.39 -11.66
N LEU A 127 -4.02 1.21 -10.70
CA LEU A 127 -3.20 0.72 -9.57
C LEU A 127 -4.07 0.34 -8.37
N LEU A 128 -3.91 -0.88 -7.89
CA LEU A 128 -4.54 -1.43 -6.69
C LEU A 128 -3.51 -1.56 -5.57
N CYS A 129 -3.92 -1.34 -4.33
CA CYS A 129 -3.09 -1.48 -3.14
C CYS A 129 -3.86 -2.18 -2.02
N ASP A 130 -3.27 -3.24 -1.48
CA ASP A 130 -3.77 -4.02 -0.35
C ASP A 130 -2.75 -4.01 0.80
N ARG A 131 -3.21 -4.12 2.05
CA ARG A 131 -2.38 -4.09 3.25
C ARG A 131 -2.51 -5.35 4.08
N TYR A 132 -1.37 -5.85 4.52
CA TYR A 132 -1.28 -7.08 5.31
C TYR A 132 -0.44 -6.87 6.57
N VAL A 133 -0.79 -7.60 7.60
CA VAL A 133 0.02 -7.81 8.80
C VAL A 133 0.55 -9.24 8.75
N LEU A 134 1.83 -9.41 9.07
CA LEU A 134 2.43 -10.72 9.21
C LEU A 134 2.15 -11.29 10.60
N ASP A 135 1.38 -12.37 10.67
CA ASP A 135 1.31 -13.20 11.87
C ASP A 135 2.59 -14.04 11.93
N GLY A 136 3.50 -13.66 12.84
CA GLY A 136 4.78 -14.33 13.00
C GLY A 136 4.73 -15.69 13.69
N ILE A 137 3.60 -16.05 14.34
CA ILE A 137 3.42 -17.37 14.98
C ILE A 137 2.92 -18.36 13.94
N ALA A 138 1.88 -17.96 13.18
CA ALA A 138 1.31 -18.78 12.13
C ALA A 138 2.12 -18.73 10.81
N ASN A 139 3.02 -17.75 10.66
CA ASN A 139 3.68 -17.42 9.39
C ASN A 139 2.66 -17.22 8.26
N GLN A 140 1.71 -16.31 8.48
CA GLN A 140 0.65 -16.00 7.54
C GLN A 140 0.49 -14.49 7.34
N LEU A 141 0.18 -14.10 6.10
CA LEU A 141 -0.23 -12.73 5.81
C LEU A 141 -1.73 -12.60 6.05
N VAL A 142 -2.09 -11.80 7.03
CA VAL A 142 -3.48 -11.53 7.39
C VAL A 142 -3.88 -10.16 6.86
N ARG A 143 -5.02 -10.09 6.18
CA ARG A 143 -5.58 -8.81 5.71
C ARG A 143 -5.75 -7.85 6.89
N LYS A 144 -5.43 -6.58 6.68
CA LYS A 144 -5.58 -5.56 7.73
C LYS A 144 -7.05 -5.47 8.17
N LEU A 145 -7.29 -5.59 9.48
CA LEU A 145 -8.60 -5.38 10.08
C LEU A 145 -9.01 -3.90 10.05
N GLN A 146 -10.30 -3.67 9.85
CA GLN A 146 -10.91 -2.34 9.83
C GLN A 146 -11.92 -2.21 10.97
N VAL A 147 -11.95 -1.04 11.61
CA VAL A 147 -12.96 -0.74 12.62
C VAL A 147 -14.22 -0.24 11.92
N ARG A 148 -15.37 -0.85 12.23
CA ARG A 148 -16.69 -0.47 11.73
C ARG A 148 -17.73 -0.51 12.84
N PHE A 149 -18.90 0.04 12.59
CA PHE A 149 -20.06 -0.15 13.44
C PHE A 149 -20.53 -1.60 13.38
N LYS A 150 -20.50 -2.29 14.53
CA LYS A 150 -20.68 -3.74 14.67
C LYS A 150 -21.97 -4.30 14.09
N ARG A 151 -23.07 -3.57 14.23
CA ARG A 151 -24.42 -4.00 13.82
C ARG A 151 -24.76 -3.55 12.40
N SER A 152 -24.40 -2.32 12.01
CA SER A 152 -24.63 -1.86 10.64
C SER A 152 -23.62 -2.44 9.64
N GLY A 153 -22.43 -2.83 10.12
CA GLY A 153 -21.31 -3.23 9.26
C GLY A 153 -20.65 -2.08 8.50
N GLN A 154 -21.04 -0.84 8.80
CA GLN A 154 -20.62 0.37 8.09
C GLN A 154 -19.50 1.09 8.83
N ARG A 155 -18.55 1.68 8.11
CA ARG A 155 -17.39 2.38 8.67
C ARG A 155 -17.76 3.75 9.26
N PHE A 156 -18.65 4.49 8.59
CA PHE A 156 -18.89 5.89 8.92
C PHE A 156 -20.30 6.21 9.44
N LYS A 157 -21.22 5.24 9.42
CA LYS A 157 -22.60 5.43 9.89
C LYS A 157 -23.05 4.30 10.82
N ALA A 158 -23.53 4.68 11.99
CA ALA A 158 -24.17 3.75 12.92
C ALA A 158 -25.55 3.33 12.38
N SER A 159 -26.06 2.18 12.86
CA SER A 159 -27.41 1.73 12.55
C SER A 159 -28.48 2.76 12.92
N GLU A 160 -29.40 3.03 11.99
CA GLU A 160 -30.59 3.88 12.22
C GLU A 160 -31.50 3.37 13.35
N LYS A 161 -31.36 2.10 13.73
CA LYS A 161 -32.11 1.48 14.83
C LYS A 161 -31.58 1.90 16.21
N MET A 162 -30.38 2.50 16.27
CA MET A 162 -29.83 3.08 17.48
C MET A 162 -30.68 4.29 17.88
N ARG A 163 -31.23 4.27 19.10
CA ARG A 163 -32.08 5.35 19.59
C ARG A 163 -31.92 5.57 21.07
N GLN A 164 -32.07 6.83 21.49
CA GLN A 164 -32.14 7.18 22.90
C GLN A 164 -33.52 6.78 23.45
N GLY A 165 -33.53 5.92 24.46
CA GLY A 165 -34.73 5.54 25.19
C GLY A 165 -34.71 6.05 26.63
N VAL A 166 -35.83 5.88 27.34
CA VAL A 166 -35.89 6.09 28.79
C VAL A 166 -34.92 5.10 29.45
N GLY A 167 -33.85 5.62 30.06
CA GLY A 167 -32.80 4.82 30.72
C GLY A 167 -31.52 4.57 29.91
N GLY A 168 -31.37 5.14 28.70
CA GLY A 168 -30.10 5.10 27.95
C GLY A 168 -30.25 4.77 26.46
N LEU A 169 -29.12 4.50 25.79
CA LEU A 169 -29.09 4.10 24.38
C LEU A 169 -29.61 2.67 24.21
N LYS A 170 -30.55 2.48 23.28
CA LYS A 170 -31.06 1.16 22.86
C LYS A 170 -30.51 0.81 21.48
N ASN A 171 -30.33 -0.49 21.24
CA ASN A 171 -29.73 -1.03 20.01
C ASN A 171 -28.37 -0.40 19.70
N VAL A 172 -27.51 -0.32 20.73
CA VAL A 172 -26.18 0.28 20.59
C VAL A 172 -25.42 -0.45 19.49
N ASP A 173 -24.98 0.34 18.52
CA ASP A 173 -24.08 -0.02 17.45
C ASP A 173 -22.72 0.60 17.78
N SER A 174 -21.87 -0.18 18.44
CA SER A 174 -20.54 0.25 18.85
C SER A 174 -19.51 -0.05 17.77
N LEU A 175 -18.40 0.68 17.77
CA LEU A 175 -17.25 0.37 16.94
C LEU A 175 -16.58 -0.93 17.39
N ASP A 176 -16.28 -1.82 16.45
CA ASP A 176 -15.60 -3.10 16.66
C ASP A 176 -14.89 -3.49 15.36
N TYR A 177 -13.94 -4.42 15.41
CA TYR A 177 -13.29 -4.99 14.22
C TYR A 177 -13.95 -6.31 13.79
N ARG A 178 -15.03 -6.71 14.47
CA ARG A 178 -15.88 -7.85 14.13
C ARG A 178 -17.35 -7.43 14.13
N ASP A 179 -18.14 -8.08 13.29
CA ASP A 179 -19.59 -7.90 13.27
C ASP A 179 -20.28 -8.54 14.49
N ALA A 180 -21.61 -8.46 14.52
CA ALA A 180 -22.42 -9.07 15.58
C ALA A 180 -22.33 -10.61 15.65
N ASN A 181 -21.88 -11.27 14.58
CA ASN A 181 -21.68 -12.72 14.49
C ASN A 181 -20.23 -13.14 14.76
N GLY A 182 -19.32 -12.18 15.00
CA GLY A 182 -17.90 -12.44 15.22
C GLY A 182 -17.06 -12.51 13.94
N ILE A 183 -17.65 -12.25 12.77
CA ILE A 183 -16.95 -12.21 11.48
C ILE A 183 -16.08 -10.94 11.43
N PRO A 184 -14.78 -11.02 11.13
CA PRO A 184 -13.92 -9.86 11.05
C PRO A 184 -14.31 -8.90 9.91
N PHE A 185 -14.14 -7.60 10.17
CA PHE A 185 -14.13 -6.58 9.13
C PHE A 185 -12.71 -6.38 8.63
N TYR A 186 -12.50 -6.58 7.34
CA TYR A 186 -11.23 -6.31 6.68
C TYR A 186 -11.26 -4.99 5.91
N GLU A 187 -10.09 -4.43 5.68
CA GLU A 187 -9.92 -3.31 4.77
C GLU A 187 -10.18 -3.75 3.33
N PRO A 188 -10.90 -2.92 2.53
CA PRO A 188 -10.99 -3.12 1.10
C PRO A 188 -9.67 -2.81 0.40
N THR A 189 -9.55 -3.23 -0.85
CA THR A 189 -8.46 -2.76 -1.72
C THR A 189 -8.63 -1.26 -1.96
N THR A 190 -7.55 -0.49 -1.84
CA THR A 190 -7.55 0.90 -2.30
C THR A 190 -7.16 0.96 -3.78
N GLU A 191 -8.01 1.54 -4.62
CA GLU A 191 -7.71 1.79 -6.02
C GLU A 191 -7.31 3.25 -6.24
N LEU A 192 -6.14 3.47 -6.86
CA LEU A 192 -5.64 4.77 -7.28
C LEU A 192 -5.97 4.98 -8.77
N THR A 193 -7.17 5.48 -9.04
CA THR A 193 -7.74 5.59 -10.40
C THR A 193 -7.06 6.64 -11.28
N PHE A 194 -6.42 7.66 -10.69
CA PHE A 194 -5.60 8.64 -11.42
C PHE A 194 -4.26 8.08 -11.91
N ILE A 195 -3.87 6.88 -11.44
CA ILE A 195 -2.77 6.09 -12.01
C ILE A 195 -3.41 5.01 -12.88
N ASN A 196 -3.60 5.37 -14.14
CA ASN A 196 -4.26 4.55 -15.15
C ASN A 196 -3.33 4.30 -16.34
N ASN A 197 -3.81 3.53 -17.32
CA ASN A 197 -3.06 3.14 -18.51
C ASN A 197 -1.74 2.42 -18.17
N LEU A 198 -1.67 1.74 -17.02
CA LEU A 198 -0.51 0.96 -16.63
C LEU A 198 -0.21 -0.11 -17.68
N HIS A 199 1.08 -0.34 -17.92
CA HIS A 199 1.54 -1.33 -18.88
C HIS A 199 2.29 -2.44 -18.17
N GLN A 200 1.85 -3.69 -18.29
CA GLN A 200 2.66 -4.86 -17.94
C GLN A 200 3.34 -4.84 -16.56
N GLY A 201 2.74 -4.21 -15.54
CA GLY A 201 3.33 -4.08 -14.21
C GLY A 201 4.54 -3.14 -14.16
N TRP A 202 4.72 -2.27 -15.16
CA TRP A 202 5.82 -1.31 -15.28
C TRP A 202 5.57 -0.10 -14.40
N PHE A 203 5.57 -0.35 -13.10
CA PHE A 203 5.53 0.67 -12.07
C PHE A 203 6.46 0.28 -10.92
N SER A 204 6.91 1.27 -10.17
CA SER A 204 7.70 1.06 -8.96
C SER A 204 7.29 2.05 -7.88
N VAL A 205 7.22 1.57 -6.65
CA VAL A 205 6.70 2.33 -5.51
C VAL A 205 7.77 2.42 -4.42
N ILE A 206 8.06 3.64 -3.98
CA ILE A 206 8.95 3.89 -2.85
C ILE A 206 8.33 4.93 -1.92
N GLN A 207 8.61 4.81 -0.62
CA GLN A 207 8.21 5.82 0.36
C GLN A 207 9.43 6.67 0.75
N LEU A 208 9.31 8.00 0.64
CA LEU A 208 10.38 8.95 0.96
C LEU A 208 9.99 9.84 2.15
N PRO A 209 10.93 10.15 3.06
CA PRO A 209 10.69 11.14 4.11
C PRO A 209 10.53 12.55 3.51
N THR A 210 9.83 13.42 4.22
CA THR A 210 9.80 14.86 3.91
C THR A 210 10.70 15.63 4.87
N ILE A 211 10.76 16.95 4.69
CA ILE A 211 11.42 17.86 5.65
C ILE A 211 10.68 17.93 6.99
N GLU A 212 9.41 17.53 7.02
CA GLU A 212 8.60 17.49 8.24
C GLU A 212 8.84 16.18 8.97
N HIS A 213 9.03 16.28 10.29
CA HIS A 213 9.31 15.13 11.13
C HIS A 213 8.19 14.07 11.04
N ALA A 214 8.58 12.81 10.84
CA ALA A 214 7.69 11.66 10.74
C ALA A 214 6.59 11.78 9.66
N LYS A 215 6.78 12.65 8.65
CA LYS A 215 5.92 12.73 7.48
C LYS A 215 6.65 12.14 6.27
N TYR A 216 5.87 11.46 5.43
CA TYR A 216 6.37 10.71 4.30
C TYR A 216 5.50 10.95 3.08
N ARG A 217 6.05 10.66 1.90
CA ARG A 217 5.32 10.61 0.64
C ARG A 217 5.53 9.28 -0.07
N TRP A 218 4.44 8.71 -0.56
CA TRP A 218 4.49 7.68 -1.60
C TRP A 218 5.00 8.32 -2.88
N ASN A 219 5.98 7.71 -3.52
CA ASN A 219 6.45 8.09 -4.84
C ASN A 219 6.29 6.88 -5.74
N ILE A 220 5.41 7.02 -6.73
CA ILE A 220 5.02 5.96 -7.65
C ILE A 220 5.47 6.40 -9.04
N PHE A 221 6.42 5.66 -9.59
CA PHE A 221 6.82 5.79 -10.98
C PHE A 221 5.97 4.80 -11.77
N ALA A 222 5.25 5.27 -12.78
CA ALA A 222 4.33 4.46 -13.57
C ALA A 222 4.54 4.75 -15.06
N TYR A 223 4.83 3.72 -15.85
CA TYR A 223 4.83 3.85 -17.30
C TYR A 223 3.38 3.86 -17.81
N ASN A 224 3.02 4.94 -18.49
CA ASN A 224 1.69 5.13 -19.07
C ASN A 224 1.72 4.70 -20.54
N SER A 225 1.02 3.61 -20.86
CA SER A 225 0.99 3.01 -22.21
C SER A 225 0.42 3.95 -23.29
N GLN A 226 -0.47 4.87 -22.92
CA GLN A 226 -1.10 5.79 -23.86
C GLN A 226 -0.15 6.94 -24.24
N THR A 227 0.58 7.48 -23.28
CA THR A 227 1.51 8.61 -23.50
C THR A 227 2.93 8.16 -23.83
N GLN A 228 3.23 6.88 -23.61
CA GLN A 228 4.56 6.26 -23.71
C GLN A 228 5.62 6.96 -22.85
N LYS A 229 5.20 7.50 -21.70
CA LYS A 229 6.06 8.22 -20.75
C LYS A 229 5.95 7.64 -19.35
N ILE A 230 6.95 7.94 -18.53
CA ILE A 230 6.91 7.61 -17.10
C ILE A 230 6.35 8.81 -16.35
N ASP A 231 5.22 8.60 -15.69
CA ASP A 231 4.65 9.54 -14.75
C ASP A 231 5.15 9.24 -13.33
N LEU A 232 5.62 10.27 -12.64
CA LEU A 232 5.93 10.26 -11.22
C LEU A 232 4.76 10.91 -10.46
N TYR A 233 4.10 10.10 -9.63
CA TYR A 233 3.09 10.54 -8.69
C TYR A 233 3.68 10.57 -7.29
N SER A 234 3.62 11.72 -6.62
CA SER A 234 3.99 11.87 -5.22
C SER A 234 2.75 12.15 -4.38
N LEU A 235 2.39 11.25 -3.47
CA LEU A 235 1.22 11.37 -2.59
C LEU A 235 1.64 11.48 -1.13
N ARG A 236 0.89 12.24 -0.32
CA ARG A 236 1.11 12.25 1.13
C ARG A 236 0.76 10.89 1.72
N VAL A 237 1.51 10.49 2.74
CA VAL A 237 1.20 9.31 3.57
C VAL A 237 0.32 9.78 4.72
N SER A 238 -0.85 9.17 4.90
CA SER A 238 -1.73 9.47 6.03
C SER A 238 -1.16 8.93 7.36
N GLU A 239 -1.74 9.31 8.49
CA GLU A 239 -1.33 8.78 9.80
C GLU A 239 -1.50 7.28 9.91
N GLU A 240 -2.52 6.73 9.25
CA GLU A 240 -2.73 5.28 9.16
C GLU A 240 -1.82 4.61 8.12
N GLY A 241 -0.95 5.36 7.42
CA GLY A 241 -0.09 4.84 6.35
C GLY A 241 -0.79 4.65 5.00
N LEU A 242 -1.95 5.27 4.78
CA LEU A 242 -2.67 5.25 3.49
C LEU A 242 -2.25 6.43 2.59
N PHE A 243 -3.01 6.68 1.53
CA PHE A 243 -2.82 7.80 0.61
C PHE A 243 -3.67 8.98 1.05
N ASP A 244 -3.03 10.12 1.33
CA ASP A 244 -3.70 11.37 1.63
C ASP A 244 -3.60 12.30 0.42
N VAL A 245 -4.76 12.59 -0.19
CA VAL A 245 -4.89 13.33 -1.45
C VAL A 245 -5.25 14.79 -1.26
N TYR A 246 -5.51 15.23 -0.03
CA TYR A 246 -5.82 16.62 0.23
C TYR A 246 -4.57 17.49 0.28
N ASP A 247 -4.73 18.76 -0.08
CA ASP A 247 -3.75 19.78 0.23
C ASP A 247 -3.89 20.17 1.71
N TYR A 248 -2.80 20.64 2.32
CA TYR A 248 -2.86 21.27 3.64
C TYR A 248 -1.89 22.45 3.72
N THR A 249 -2.16 23.36 4.64
CA THR A 249 -1.35 24.57 4.82
C THR A 249 -0.47 24.42 6.05
N ILE A 250 0.82 24.68 5.89
CA ILE A 250 1.75 24.92 7.00
C ILE A 250 2.11 26.40 7.06
N PHE A 251 2.61 26.84 8.21
CA PHE A 251 3.06 28.22 8.41
C PHE A 251 4.57 28.22 8.61
N THR A 252 5.30 28.87 7.71
CA THR A 252 6.77 28.94 7.75
C THR A 252 7.23 30.38 7.94
N PRO A 253 8.31 30.63 8.71
CA PRO A 253 8.89 31.97 8.81
C PRO A 253 9.31 32.50 7.43
N LYS A 254 9.15 33.81 7.20
CA LYS A 254 9.55 34.45 5.95
C LYS A 254 11.07 34.42 5.74
N SER A 255 11.84 34.57 6.81
CA SER A 255 13.28 34.34 6.87
C SER A 255 13.71 34.11 8.32
N GLU A 256 14.98 33.76 8.57
CA GLU A 256 15.52 33.67 9.94
C GLU A 256 15.44 35.01 10.69
N ASP A 257 15.61 36.13 9.97
CA ASP A 257 15.60 37.49 10.53
C ASP A 257 14.18 38.11 10.61
N GLU A 258 13.19 37.53 9.93
CA GLU A 258 11.81 38.02 9.91
C GLU A 258 10.83 36.88 10.29
N PRO A 259 10.45 36.76 11.58
CA PRO A 259 9.69 35.62 12.09
C PRO A 259 8.21 35.62 11.67
N THR A 260 7.80 36.55 10.81
CA THR A 260 6.45 36.59 10.24
C THR A 260 6.16 35.27 9.53
N LEU A 261 5.11 34.58 9.97
CA LEU A 261 4.70 33.30 9.40
C LEU A 261 3.90 33.51 8.12
N LEU A 262 4.34 32.88 7.04
CA LEU A 262 3.64 32.84 5.77
C LEU A 262 2.97 31.47 5.58
N PRO A 263 1.72 31.43 5.10
CA PRO A 263 1.08 30.18 4.73
C PRO A 263 1.75 29.57 3.50
N LEU A 264 2.13 28.30 3.57
CA LEU A 264 2.62 27.48 2.49
C LEU A 264 1.68 26.30 2.28
N SER A 265 1.05 26.23 1.11
CA SER A 265 0.23 25.07 0.73
C SER A 265 1.11 23.91 0.29
N ILE A 266 0.88 22.75 0.88
CA ILE A 266 1.55 21.50 0.56
C ILE A 266 0.57 20.61 -0.20
N PRO A 267 0.84 20.30 -1.48
CA PRO A 267 -0.07 19.50 -2.29
C PRO A 267 -0.24 18.06 -1.79
N GLY A 268 -1.46 17.56 -1.82
CA GLY A 268 -1.78 16.16 -1.57
C GLY A 268 -1.21 15.24 -2.63
N ILE A 269 -1.41 15.60 -3.90
CA ILE A 269 -0.89 14.88 -5.07
C ILE A 269 0.01 15.81 -5.88
N ILE A 270 1.18 15.31 -6.28
CA ILE A 270 2.05 15.97 -7.25
C ILE A 270 2.25 14.99 -8.40
N LYS A 271 1.86 15.37 -9.62
CA LYS A 271 2.17 14.61 -10.85
C LYS A 271 3.27 15.31 -11.63
N ARG A 272 4.26 14.54 -12.08
CA ARG A 272 5.29 14.99 -13.03
C ARG A 272 5.47 13.93 -14.10
N THR A 273 5.68 14.35 -15.34
CA THR A 273 6.01 13.43 -16.43
C THR A 273 7.49 13.53 -16.74
N LEU A 274 8.20 12.40 -16.74
CA LEU A 274 9.62 12.33 -17.05
C LEU A 274 9.79 12.24 -18.57
N ASN A 275 10.47 13.22 -19.15
CA ASN A 275 10.84 13.21 -20.57
C ASN A 275 12.29 12.75 -20.72
N LEU A 276 12.49 11.46 -20.99
CA LEU A 276 13.81 10.82 -20.92
C LEU A 276 14.44 10.55 -22.29
N ASN A 277 13.82 10.98 -23.40
CA ASN A 277 14.31 10.77 -24.77
C ASN A 277 14.82 9.33 -25.03
N LEU A 278 14.11 8.33 -24.50
CA LEU A 278 14.41 6.90 -24.63
C LEU A 278 13.11 6.12 -24.75
N GLU A 279 13.20 4.91 -25.31
CA GLU A 279 12.09 3.95 -25.34
C GLU A 279 12.23 2.95 -24.20
N VAL A 280 11.14 2.71 -23.46
CA VAL A 280 11.11 1.76 -22.33
C VAL A 280 10.83 0.35 -22.88
N GLY A 281 11.73 -0.59 -22.62
CA GLY A 281 11.70 -1.92 -23.22
C GLY A 281 11.31 -3.08 -22.32
N ASN A 282 11.52 -2.96 -21.00
CA ASN A 282 11.13 -4.04 -20.06
C ASN A 282 10.96 -3.55 -18.62
N GLY A 283 10.13 -2.53 -18.46
CA GLY A 283 9.74 -2.04 -17.14
C GLY A 283 10.76 -1.13 -16.46
N ILE A 284 10.42 -0.81 -15.22
CA ILE A 284 11.07 0.20 -14.40
C ILE A 284 11.25 -0.30 -12.98
N SER A 285 12.32 0.14 -12.32
CA SER A 285 12.58 -0.16 -10.91
C SER A 285 13.14 1.08 -10.23
N ALA A 286 12.58 1.42 -9.08
CA ALA A 286 13.05 2.53 -8.28
C ALA A 286 13.55 2.02 -6.92
N THR A 287 14.67 2.59 -6.47
CA THR A 287 15.16 2.36 -5.11
C THR A 287 15.61 3.67 -4.49
N LYS A 288 15.47 3.77 -3.17
CA LYS A 288 16.01 4.89 -2.40
C LYS A 288 17.33 4.49 -1.76
N PHE A 289 18.26 5.42 -1.72
CA PHE A 289 19.53 5.26 -1.03
C PHE A 289 19.90 6.54 -0.31
N TYR A 290 20.75 6.41 0.72
CA TYR A 290 21.25 7.54 1.47
C TYR A 290 22.70 7.79 1.10
N VAL A 291 23.03 9.02 0.77
CA VAL A 291 24.43 9.46 0.74
C VAL A 291 24.92 9.49 2.19
N GLN A 292 26.08 8.90 2.42
CA GLN A 292 26.70 8.84 3.74
C GLN A 292 27.94 9.74 3.74
N SER A 293 28.08 10.55 4.79
CA SER A 293 29.24 11.40 5.00
C SER A 293 29.86 11.13 6.37
N SER A 294 31.19 11.11 6.44
CA SER A 294 31.92 11.02 7.72
C SER A 294 31.86 12.37 8.42
N ARG A 295 31.51 12.38 9.71
CA ARG A 295 31.54 13.56 10.57
C ARG A 295 32.23 13.24 11.87
N ASP A 296 33.12 14.12 12.30
CA ASP A 296 33.72 14.01 13.63
C ASP A 296 32.67 14.32 14.69
N THR A 297 32.51 13.41 15.64
CA THR A 297 31.66 13.58 16.83
C THR A 297 32.51 13.47 18.09
N GLU A 298 31.94 13.76 19.27
CA GLU A 298 32.64 13.55 20.56
C GLU A 298 33.11 12.10 20.78
N ALA A 299 32.50 11.14 20.09
CA ALA A 299 32.86 9.72 20.11
C ALA A 299 33.81 9.31 18.97
N GLY A 300 34.35 10.27 18.19
CA GLY A 300 35.19 10.04 17.01
C GLY A 300 34.43 10.16 15.68
N PRO A 301 35.09 9.85 14.54
CA PRO A 301 34.47 9.93 13.22
C PRO A 301 33.33 8.93 13.10
N GLN A 302 32.12 9.44 12.84
CA GLN A 302 30.92 8.65 12.63
C GLN A 302 30.38 8.85 11.21
N LEU A 303 29.86 7.77 10.64
CA LEU A 303 29.21 7.81 9.34
C LEU A 303 27.74 8.24 9.52
N MET A 304 27.42 9.44 9.04
CA MET A 304 26.09 10.03 9.18
C MET A 304 25.32 9.91 7.86
N ARG A 305 24.01 9.69 7.96
CA ARG A 305 23.11 9.82 6.80
C ARG A 305 22.97 11.31 6.48
N ASP A 306 23.21 11.64 5.22
CA ASP A 306 23.21 13.02 4.75
C ASP A 306 21.93 13.31 3.94
N THR A 307 21.92 12.89 2.68
CA THR A 307 20.84 13.17 1.74
C THR A 307 20.18 11.88 1.27
N THR A 308 18.84 11.89 1.19
CA THR A 308 18.08 10.81 0.55
C THR A 308 18.03 11.03 -0.96
N LYS A 309 18.43 10.02 -1.74
CA LYS A 309 18.37 10.02 -3.20
C LYS A 309 17.51 8.87 -3.70
N VAL A 310 17.00 9.02 -4.92
CA VAL A 310 16.26 7.98 -5.65
C VAL A 310 17.05 7.63 -6.90
N MET A 311 17.22 6.33 -7.13
CA MET A 311 17.68 5.78 -8.39
C MET A 311 16.49 5.17 -9.11
N LEU A 312 16.23 5.61 -10.34
CA LEU A 312 15.26 5.00 -11.25
C LEU A 312 16.05 4.26 -12.33
N ALA A 313 15.95 2.94 -12.34
CA ALA A 313 16.47 2.08 -13.39
C ALA A 313 15.37 1.82 -14.41
N ILE A 314 15.72 1.95 -15.70
CA ILE A 314 14.82 1.77 -16.83
C ILE A 314 15.52 0.85 -17.80
N VAL A 315 14.85 -0.24 -18.19
CA VAL A 315 15.33 -1.09 -19.28
C VAL A 315 14.94 -0.41 -20.59
N THR A 316 15.89 -0.15 -21.46
CA THR A 316 15.64 0.45 -22.79
C THR A 316 15.48 -0.62 -23.85
N SER A 317 14.61 -0.38 -24.83
CA SER A 317 14.64 -1.09 -26.10
C SER A 317 15.65 -0.39 -26.99
N ASP A 318 16.70 -1.09 -27.41
CA ASP A 318 17.55 -0.64 -28.52
C ASP A 318 16.93 -1.04 -29.87
#